data_AF-A0A925I5R1-F1
#
_entry.id   AF-A0A925I5R1-F1
#
_cell.length_a   1.000
_cell.length_b   1.000
_cell.length_c   1.000
_cell.angle_alpha   90.00
_cell.angle_beta   90.00
_cell.angle_gamma   90.00
#
_symmetry.space_group_name_H-M   'P 1'
#
loop_
_entity.id
_entity.type
_entity.pdbx_description
1 polymer ?
#
loop_
_entity_poly.entity_id
_entity_poly.type
_entity_poly.pdbx_seq_one_letter_code
_entity_poly.pdbx_strand_id
1 'polypeptide(L)'
;MGGAGVVDGRHHARQRAPDQARAFDRLRLAGAKQLGERQARHRKRLLARIGGEDEQRAQGADPGQFHLARRGVGLGHLDPHAAPQGVDRLFYDALVLKVGAALVAAGLAVGIVALLGYSKEVQLLVLLLGVLQALGLATTSAQTIFQTYEQMDYYFYATVPRTIVSALAGLAVIGLGGGIVAVCVAFVVVGALGTAFAFAIMFRWFVRPRREVRFDRLPGLAWRAAPLGVQEALGQVTFRIDIVLLSLLTTSAVVGAYGAGYRILEATLFLAWSVATSVLPMYSYLDRSSRPSLDRVFGASIKFALVLVVPIAVTLFVCSRAVVDLLFGLDEYGETVGALRWLALAIAVYPVGHLA
;
A
#
# COMPACT_ATOMS: atom_id res chain seq x y z
N MET A 1 28.90 70.23 -17.24
CA MET A 1 30.28 70.09 -17.74
C MET A 1 30.94 68.91 -17.02
N GLY A 2 31.37 67.89 -17.77
CA GLY A 2 32.30 66.76 -17.45
C GLY A 2 32.03 65.91 -16.19
N GLY A 3 31.92 64.58 -16.19
CA GLY A 3 32.66 63.54 -16.92
C GLY A 3 33.41 62.69 -15.86
N ALA A 4 32.84 61.58 -15.38
CA ALA A 4 33.11 60.20 -15.79
C ALA A 4 34.52 59.66 -15.42
N GLY A 5 34.55 58.67 -14.52
CA GLY A 5 35.76 57.93 -14.13
C GLY A 5 35.46 56.79 -13.14
N VAL A 6 34.53 55.88 -13.48
CA VAL A 6 34.34 54.62 -12.74
C VAL A 6 35.13 53.53 -13.46
N VAL A 7 36.22 53.08 -12.83
CA VAL A 7 37.07 52.00 -13.31
C VAL A 7 36.36 50.66 -13.13
N ASP A 8 36.42 49.88 -14.20
CA ASP A 8 35.80 48.58 -14.45
C ASP A 8 36.35 47.47 -13.54
N GLY A 9 35.51 46.97 -12.63
CA GLY A 9 35.78 45.80 -11.78
C GLY A 9 34.99 44.55 -12.20
N ARG A 10 34.33 44.55 -13.38
CA ARG A 10 33.39 43.47 -13.75
C ARG A 10 33.94 42.41 -14.69
N HIS A 11 35.21 42.50 -15.10
CA HIS A 11 35.82 41.52 -15.99
C HIS A 11 36.59 40.36 -15.32
N HIS A 12 36.90 40.41 -14.02
CA HIS A 12 37.65 39.33 -13.35
C HIS A 12 36.81 38.33 -12.53
N ALA A 13 35.51 38.57 -12.33
CA ALA A 13 34.67 37.68 -11.50
C ALA A 13 33.96 36.54 -12.26
N ARG A 14 33.97 36.54 -13.61
CA ARG A 14 33.21 35.57 -14.42
C ARG A 14 33.98 34.33 -14.89
N GLN A 15 35.29 34.24 -14.62
CA GLN A 15 36.10 33.07 -15.05
C GLN A 15 36.50 32.10 -13.93
N ARG A 16 36.28 32.43 -12.64
CA ARG A 16 36.64 31.54 -11.51
C ARG A 16 35.53 30.61 -11.03
N ALA A 17 34.27 30.86 -11.42
CA ALA A 17 33.12 30.05 -11.02
C ALA A 17 33.06 28.62 -11.61
N PRO A 18 33.48 28.34 -12.87
CA PRO A 18 33.34 27.00 -13.44
C PRO A 18 34.38 25.98 -12.94
N ASP A 19 35.54 26.42 -12.46
CA ASP A 19 36.59 25.50 -12.00
C ASP A 19 36.38 24.99 -10.56
N GLN A 20 35.77 25.79 -9.68
CA GLN A 20 35.45 25.34 -8.31
C GLN A 20 34.28 24.33 -8.29
N ALA A 21 33.28 24.49 -9.16
CA ALA A 21 32.19 23.54 -9.31
C ALA A 21 32.67 22.17 -9.83
N ARG A 22 33.60 22.18 -10.80
CA ARG A 22 34.22 20.95 -11.35
C ARG A 22 35.13 20.26 -10.33
N ALA A 23 35.79 20.99 -9.44
CA ALA A 23 36.59 20.42 -8.35
C ALA A 23 35.70 19.74 -7.29
N PHE A 24 34.54 20.32 -6.97
CA PHE A 24 33.59 19.74 -6.01
C PHE A 24 32.93 18.46 -6.54
N ASP A 25 32.55 18.41 -7.82
CA ASP A 25 32.00 17.20 -8.45
C ASP A 25 33.01 16.06 -8.53
N ARG A 26 34.30 16.37 -8.78
CA ARG A 26 35.37 15.35 -8.76
C ARG A 26 35.58 14.77 -7.36
N LEU A 27 35.49 15.59 -6.31
CA LEU A 27 35.57 15.12 -4.92
C LEU A 27 34.34 14.29 -4.52
N ARG A 28 33.15 14.66 -4.98
CA ARG A 28 31.91 13.92 -4.73
C ARG A 28 31.91 12.54 -5.42
N LEU A 29 32.37 12.48 -6.68
CA LEU A 29 32.54 11.24 -7.43
C LEU A 29 33.63 10.35 -6.84
N ALA A 30 34.75 10.92 -6.37
CA ALA A 30 35.81 10.16 -5.70
C ALA A 30 35.33 9.58 -4.36
N GLY A 31 34.56 10.35 -3.58
CA GLY A 31 33.95 9.88 -2.32
C GLY A 31 32.93 8.76 -2.53
N ALA A 32 32.06 8.87 -3.55
CA ALA A 32 31.10 7.84 -3.91
C ALA A 32 31.79 6.54 -4.36
N LYS A 33 32.89 6.65 -5.11
CA LYS A 33 33.68 5.49 -5.57
C LYS A 33 34.39 4.80 -4.40
N GLN A 34 34.97 5.56 -3.46
CA GLN A 34 35.57 4.99 -2.25
C GLN A 34 34.53 4.33 -1.31
N LEU A 35 33.33 4.90 -1.19
CA LEU A 35 32.25 4.30 -0.41
C LEU A 35 31.77 2.97 -1.02
N GLY A 36 31.60 2.94 -2.35
CA GLY A 36 31.23 1.73 -3.09
C GLY A 36 32.27 0.63 -2.97
N GLU A 37 33.57 0.96 -3.05
CA GLU A 37 34.64 -0.02 -2.85
C GLU A 37 34.76 -0.52 -1.41
N ARG A 38 34.43 0.31 -0.41
CA ARG A 38 34.37 -0.12 1.00
C ARG A 38 33.19 -1.05 1.24
N GLN A 39 32.01 -0.75 0.68
CA GLN A 39 30.84 -1.62 0.76
C GLN A 39 31.06 -2.95 0.02
N ALA A 40 31.68 -2.93 -1.16
CA ALA A 40 32.02 -4.15 -1.90
C ALA A 40 33.01 -5.03 -1.14
N ARG A 41 34.02 -4.45 -0.50
CA ARG A 41 34.98 -5.18 0.36
C ARG A 41 34.30 -5.74 1.62
N HIS A 42 33.40 -4.99 2.23
CA HIS A 42 32.65 -5.45 3.41
C HIS A 42 31.71 -6.60 3.05
N ARG A 43 30.97 -6.49 1.94
CA ARG A 43 30.12 -7.55 1.38
C ARG A 43 30.93 -8.81 1.05
N LYS A 44 32.11 -8.68 0.42
CA LYS A 44 32.98 -9.82 0.10
C LYS A 44 33.51 -10.53 1.35
N ARG A 45 33.80 -9.81 2.44
CA ARG A 45 34.21 -10.38 3.73
C ARG A 45 33.07 -11.08 4.46
N LEU A 46 31.85 -10.52 4.42
CA LEU A 46 30.63 -11.14 4.95
C LEU A 46 30.31 -12.45 4.22
N LEU A 47 30.36 -12.45 2.88
CA LEU A 47 30.14 -13.65 2.06
C LEU A 47 31.18 -14.75 2.33
N ALA A 48 32.45 -14.39 2.55
CA ALA A 48 33.50 -15.35 2.89
C ALA A 48 33.32 -15.97 4.29
N ARG A 49 32.79 -15.20 5.27
CA ARG A 49 32.47 -15.74 6.61
C ARG A 49 31.26 -16.67 6.58
N ILE A 50 30.20 -16.28 5.89
CA ILE A 50 28.98 -17.10 5.78
C ILE A 50 29.28 -18.41 5.03
N GLY A 51 30.05 -18.36 3.93
CA GLY A 51 30.45 -19.56 3.20
C GLY A 51 31.29 -20.54 4.03
N GLY A 52 32.18 -20.05 4.90
CA GLY A 52 32.98 -20.90 5.78
C GLY A 52 32.19 -21.50 6.96
N GLU A 53 31.21 -20.76 7.49
CA GLU A 53 30.31 -21.25 8.56
C GLU A 53 29.29 -22.26 8.03
N ASP A 54 28.84 -22.10 6.78
CA ASP A 54 27.94 -23.05 6.11
C ASP A 54 28.65 -24.34 5.67
N GLU A 55 29.92 -24.29 5.25
CA GLU A 55 30.73 -25.49 4.96
C GLU A 55 31.02 -26.33 6.22
N GLN A 56 31.32 -25.68 7.36
CA GLN A 56 31.51 -26.38 8.63
C GLN A 56 30.21 -26.99 9.18
N ARG A 57 29.06 -26.36 8.92
CA ARG A 57 27.74 -26.94 9.28
C ARG A 57 27.30 -28.04 8.30
N ALA A 58 27.69 -27.96 7.03
CA ALA A 58 27.39 -28.98 6.03
C ALA A 58 28.15 -30.30 6.24
N GLN A 59 29.32 -30.28 6.87
CA GLN A 59 30.09 -31.50 7.18
C GLN A 59 29.47 -32.37 8.29
N GLY A 60 28.44 -31.90 8.99
CA GLY A 60 27.78 -32.64 10.08
C GLY A 60 26.31 -33.02 9.84
N ALA A 61 25.71 -32.69 8.68
CA ALA A 61 24.28 -32.85 8.46
C ALA A 61 23.94 -33.80 7.29
N ASP A 62 22.97 -34.68 7.53
CA ASP A 62 22.42 -35.68 6.60
C ASP A 62 21.96 -35.03 5.27
N PRO A 63 22.42 -35.51 4.09
CA PRO A 63 22.09 -34.96 2.76
C PRO A 63 20.60 -34.73 2.49
N GLY A 64 19.70 -35.48 3.17
CA GLY A 64 18.24 -35.33 3.03
C GLY A 64 17.67 -34.03 3.61
N GLN A 65 18.29 -33.45 4.64
CA GLN A 65 17.80 -32.22 5.29
C GLN A 65 18.18 -30.94 4.53
N PHE A 66 19.21 -31.01 3.68
CA PHE A 66 19.70 -29.88 2.90
C PHE A 66 18.69 -29.40 1.86
N HIS A 67 17.85 -30.29 1.34
CA HIS A 67 16.79 -29.95 0.38
C HIS A 67 15.62 -29.16 1.00
N LEU A 68 15.38 -29.32 2.31
CA LEU A 68 14.35 -28.58 3.05
C LEU A 68 14.88 -27.23 3.55
N ALA A 69 16.14 -27.17 3.98
CA ALA A 69 16.79 -25.92 4.37
C ALA A 69 16.90 -24.93 3.18
N ARG A 70 17.16 -25.42 1.97
CA ARG A 70 17.17 -24.61 0.74
C ARG A 70 15.80 -24.03 0.34
N ARG A 71 14.69 -24.60 0.83
CA ARG A 71 13.32 -24.10 0.58
C ARG A 71 12.79 -23.22 1.72
N GLY A 72 13.26 -23.42 2.95
CA GLY A 72 12.78 -22.71 4.15
C GLY A 72 13.68 -21.58 4.64
N VAL A 73 14.98 -21.60 4.33
CA VAL A 73 15.87 -20.46 4.59
C VAL A 73 15.88 -19.63 3.33
N GLY A 74 15.29 -18.43 3.41
CA GLY A 74 15.31 -17.47 2.33
C GLY A 74 16.74 -17.30 1.84
N LEU A 75 17.08 -17.98 0.75
CA LEU A 75 18.29 -17.86 -0.07
C LEU A 75 17.93 -17.50 -1.52
N GLY A 76 16.63 -17.39 -1.83
CA GLY A 76 16.12 -16.74 -3.05
C GLY A 76 16.44 -15.24 -3.12
N HIS A 77 16.78 -14.62 -1.99
CA HIS A 77 17.19 -13.21 -1.86
C HIS A 77 18.62 -12.89 -2.36
N LEU A 78 19.41 -13.88 -2.80
CA LEU A 78 20.79 -13.66 -3.26
C LEU A 78 20.93 -13.50 -4.78
N ASP A 79 19.84 -13.69 -5.53
CA ASP A 79 19.77 -13.34 -6.94
C ASP A 79 18.59 -12.37 -7.15
N PRO A 80 18.84 -11.06 -7.35
CA PRO A 80 17.78 -10.08 -7.58
C PRO A 80 16.94 -10.35 -8.84
N HIS A 81 17.34 -11.35 -9.66
CA HIS A 81 16.61 -11.82 -10.83
C HIS A 81 15.95 -13.21 -10.63
N ALA A 82 16.14 -13.88 -9.50
CA ALA A 82 15.47 -15.14 -9.19
C ALA A 82 14.06 -14.87 -8.65
N ALA A 83 13.16 -14.45 -9.53
CA ALA A 83 11.73 -14.47 -9.25
C ALA A 83 11.31 -15.86 -8.74
N PRO A 84 10.36 -15.97 -7.80
CA PRO A 84 9.74 -17.25 -7.48
C PRO A 84 9.28 -17.92 -8.77
N GLN A 85 9.80 -19.11 -9.08
CA GLN A 85 9.51 -19.79 -10.34
C GLN A 85 7.98 -19.94 -10.51
N GLY A 86 7.42 -19.32 -11.55
CA GLY A 86 5.99 -19.41 -11.89
C GLY A 86 5.12 -18.16 -11.70
N VAL A 87 5.68 -17.05 -11.18
CA VAL A 87 4.96 -15.75 -11.07
C VAL A 87 4.51 -15.23 -12.44
N ASP A 88 5.35 -15.44 -13.47
CA ASP A 88 5.09 -15.09 -14.86
C ASP A 88 3.93 -15.88 -15.50
N ARG A 89 3.70 -17.12 -15.04
CA ARG A 89 2.67 -18.03 -15.56
C ARG A 89 1.30 -17.84 -14.90
N LEU A 90 1.27 -17.41 -13.64
CA LEU A 90 0.02 -17.22 -12.88
C LEU A 90 -0.52 -15.79 -12.96
N PHE A 91 0.27 -14.83 -13.44
CA PHE A 91 -0.10 -13.43 -13.46
C PHE A 91 -1.39 -13.16 -14.23
N TYR A 92 -1.49 -13.64 -15.49
CA TYR A 92 -2.68 -13.40 -16.29
C TYR A 92 -3.90 -14.19 -15.80
N ASP A 93 -3.71 -15.43 -15.32
CA ASP A 93 -4.78 -16.22 -14.70
C ASP A 93 -5.34 -15.48 -13.47
N ALA A 94 -4.48 -14.96 -12.60
CA ALA A 94 -4.88 -14.18 -11.43
C ALA A 94 -5.50 -12.83 -11.80
N LEU A 95 -4.99 -12.13 -12.82
CA LEU A 95 -5.53 -10.85 -13.29
C LEU A 95 -6.95 -11.04 -13.84
N VAL A 96 -7.16 -12.04 -14.69
CA VAL A 96 -8.48 -12.38 -15.25
C VAL A 96 -9.44 -12.74 -14.13
N LEU A 97 -9.00 -13.56 -13.17
CA LEU A 97 -9.84 -13.94 -12.03
C LEU A 97 -10.23 -12.71 -11.17
N LYS A 98 -9.27 -11.84 -10.81
CA LYS A 98 -9.52 -10.64 -9.99
C LYS A 98 -10.44 -9.64 -10.69
N VAL A 99 -10.13 -9.28 -11.94
CA VAL A 99 -10.91 -8.29 -12.70
C VAL A 99 -12.29 -8.86 -13.04
N GLY A 100 -12.37 -10.14 -13.46
CA GLY A 100 -13.63 -10.81 -13.72
C GLY A 100 -14.52 -10.85 -12.48
N ALA A 101 -13.98 -11.28 -11.33
CA ALA A 101 -14.72 -11.30 -10.07
C ALA A 101 -15.21 -9.90 -9.67
N ALA A 102 -14.39 -8.86 -9.84
CA ALA A 102 -14.77 -7.48 -9.52
C ALA A 102 -15.88 -6.93 -10.42
N LEU A 103 -15.84 -7.22 -11.72
CA LEU A 103 -16.90 -6.82 -12.65
C LEU A 103 -18.21 -7.54 -12.36
N VAL A 104 -18.16 -8.84 -12.03
CA VAL A 104 -19.34 -9.59 -11.59
C VAL A 104 -19.90 -9.01 -10.29
N ALA A 105 -19.06 -8.75 -9.29
CA ALA A 105 -19.47 -8.14 -8.04
C ALA A 105 -20.10 -6.75 -8.24
N ALA A 106 -19.52 -5.91 -9.11
CA ALA A 106 -20.08 -4.61 -9.47
C ALA A 106 -21.45 -4.74 -10.16
N GLY A 107 -21.58 -5.69 -11.10
CA GLY A 107 -22.85 -5.96 -11.77
C GLY A 107 -23.94 -6.44 -10.80
N LEU A 108 -23.59 -7.33 -9.88
CA LEU A 108 -24.49 -7.77 -8.82
C LEU A 108 -24.89 -6.62 -7.90
N ALA A 109 -23.95 -5.77 -7.49
CA ALA A 109 -24.23 -4.60 -6.66
C ALA A 109 -25.21 -3.63 -7.35
N VAL A 110 -25.00 -3.34 -8.64
CA VAL A 110 -25.94 -2.51 -9.42
C VAL A 110 -27.31 -3.18 -9.53
N GLY A 111 -27.35 -4.50 -9.74
CA GLY A 111 -28.60 -5.28 -9.77
C GLY A 111 -29.37 -5.19 -8.44
N ILE A 112 -28.69 -5.37 -7.31
CA ILE A 112 -29.29 -5.27 -5.97
C ILE A 112 -29.83 -3.86 -5.73
N VAL A 113 -29.04 -2.83 -6.04
CA VAL A 113 -29.43 -1.42 -5.86
C VAL A 113 -30.63 -1.05 -6.75
N ALA A 114 -30.69 -1.61 -7.96
CA ALA A 114 -31.84 -1.45 -8.84
C ALA A 114 -33.10 -2.15 -8.31
N LEU A 115 -32.96 -3.36 -7.76
CA LEU A 115 -34.06 -4.10 -7.14
C LEU A 115 -34.59 -3.43 -5.87
N LEU A 116 -33.72 -2.76 -5.11
CA LEU A 116 -34.07 -2.00 -3.90
C LEU A 116 -34.71 -0.63 -4.21
N GLY A 117 -34.86 -0.26 -5.49
CA GLY A 117 -35.55 0.97 -5.88
C GLY A 117 -34.75 2.26 -5.69
N TYR A 118 -33.42 2.18 -5.56
CA TYR A 118 -32.57 3.38 -5.48
C TYR A 118 -32.57 4.16 -6.79
N SER A 119 -32.29 5.47 -6.69
CA SER A 119 -32.29 6.40 -7.83
C SER A 119 -31.28 6.01 -8.92
N LYS A 120 -31.53 6.46 -10.16
CA LYS A 120 -30.60 6.24 -11.29
C LYS A 120 -29.22 6.85 -11.06
N GLU A 121 -29.16 7.95 -10.31
CA GLU A 121 -27.91 8.56 -9.90
C GLU A 121 -27.10 7.64 -8.99
N VAL A 122 -27.73 7.03 -7.97
CA VAL A 122 -27.04 6.06 -7.07
C VAL A 122 -26.58 4.83 -7.85
N GLN A 123 -27.41 4.30 -8.76
CA GLN A 123 -27.02 3.17 -9.63
C GLN A 123 -25.77 3.50 -10.47
N LEU A 124 -25.70 4.71 -11.04
CA LEU A 124 -24.55 5.18 -11.80
C LEU A 124 -23.31 5.33 -10.92
N LEU A 125 -23.45 5.87 -9.70
CA LEU A 125 -22.34 6.00 -8.76
C LEU A 125 -21.78 4.63 -8.37
N VAL A 126 -22.64 3.66 -8.07
CA VAL A 126 -22.23 2.29 -7.73
C VAL A 126 -21.49 1.63 -8.90
N LEU A 127 -21.98 1.83 -10.13
CA LEU A 127 -21.30 1.33 -11.33
C LEU A 127 -19.91 1.96 -11.48
N LEU A 128 -19.80 3.29 -11.38
CA LEU A 128 -18.53 4.01 -11.52
C LEU A 128 -17.51 3.59 -10.44
N LEU A 129 -17.96 3.46 -9.19
CA LEU A 129 -17.12 2.98 -8.09
C LEU A 129 -16.71 1.50 -8.28
N GLY A 130 -17.62 0.67 -8.80
CA GLY A 130 -17.30 -0.71 -9.17
C GLY A 130 -16.22 -0.82 -10.24
N VAL A 131 -16.31 0.01 -11.29
CA VAL A 131 -15.27 0.11 -12.33
C VAL A 131 -13.95 0.62 -11.73
N LEU A 132 -14.00 1.64 -10.88
CA LEU A 132 -12.83 2.16 -10.18
C LEU A 132 -12.14 1.08 -9.34
N GLN A 133 -12.90 0.23 -8.64
CA GLN A 133 -12.37 -0.90 -7.88
C GLN A 133 -11.73 -1.96 -8.78
N ALA A 134 -12.35 -2.29 -9.91
CA ALA A 134 -11.75 -3.22 -10.88
C ALA A 134 -10.39 -2.72 -11.42
N LEU A 135 -10.30 -1.41 -11.73
CA LEU A 135 -9.04 -0.75 -12.10
C LEU A 135 -8.02 -0.77 -10.95
N GLY A 136 -8.49 -0.58 -9.72
CA GLY A 136 -7.69 -0.73 -8.50
C GLY A 136 -7.03 -2.11 -8.42
N LEU A 137 -7.80 -3.20 -8.55
CA LEU A 137 -7.28 -4.56 -8.51
C LEU A 137 -6.31 -4.88 -9.66
N ALA A 138 -6.57 -4.33 -10.85
CA ALA A 138 -5.63 -4.43 -11.97
C ALA A 138 -4.30 -3.75 -11.62
N THR A 139 -4.34 -2.55 -11.03
CA THR A 139 -3.13 -1.82 -10.57
C THR A 139 -2.39 -2.64 -9.51
N THR A 140 -3.10 -3.18 -8.51
CA THR A 140 -2.49 -4.00 -7.45
C THR A 140 -1.82 -5.26 -8.00
N SER A 141 -2.33 -5.80 -9.11
CA SER A 141 -1.69 -6.95 -9.77
C SER A 141 -0.32 -6.59 -10.32
N ALA A 142 -0.17 -5.44 -10.99
CA ALA A 142 1.15 -4.93 -11.40
C ALA A 142 2.05 -4.62 -10.19
N GLN A 143 1.48 -4.04 -9.13
CA GLN A 143 2.21 -3.76 -7.89
C GLN A 143 2.71 -5.01 -7.17
N THR A 144 1.96 -6.12 -7.24
CA THR A 144 2.38 -7.40 -6.67
C THR A 144 3.68 -7.87 -7.31
N ILE A 145 3.89 -7.60 -8.60
CA ILE A 145 5.16 -7.88 -9.29
C ILE A 145 6.28 -7.03 -8.69
N PHE A 146 6.09 -5.72 -8.54
CA PHE A 146 7.10 -4.84 -7.93
C PHE A 146 7.46 -5.29 -6.51
N GLN A 147 6.46 -5.68 -5.72
CA GLN A 147 6.63 -6.21 -4.37
C GLN A 147 7.37 -7.55 -4.36
N THR A 148 7.07 -8.44 -5.31
CA THR A 148 7.73 -9.76 -5.44
C THR A 148 9.22 -9.62 -5.76
N TYR A 149 9.59 -8.60 -6.54
CA TYR A 149 10.99 -8.29 -6.82
C TYR A 149 11.63 -7.35 -5.78
N GLU A 150 10.95 -7.09 -4.66
CA GLU A 150 11.39 -6.18 -3.58
C GLU A 150 11.69 -4.74 -4.03
N GLN A 151 11.19 -4.33 -5.19
CA GLN A 151 11.40 -3.01 -5.76
C GLN A 151 10.28 -2.05 -5.34
N MET A 152 10.25 -1.71 -4.05
CA MET A 152 9.22 -0.86 -3.44
C MET A 152 9.20 0.57 -4.01
N ASP A 153 10.30 1.03 -4.62
CA ASP A 153 10.34 2.33 -5.30
C ASP A 153 9.30 2.41 -6.43
N TYR A 154 9.13 1.36 -7.23
CA TYR A 154 8.13 1.34 -8.30
C TYR A 154 6.71 1.15 -7.77
N TYR A 155 6.55 0.43 -6.64
CA TYR A 155 5.28 0.42 -5.92
C TYR A 155 4.88 1.84 -5.50
N PHE A 156 5.83 2.61 -4.95
CA PHE A 156 5.64 3.99 -4.55
C PHE A 156 5.32 4.89 -5.76
N TYR A 157 6.08 4.80 -6.86
CA TYR A 157 5.81 5.57 -8.08
C TYR A 157 4.46 5.24 -8.73
N ALA A 158 3.94 4.02 -8.59
CA ALA A 158 2.61 3.68 -9.08
C ALA A 158 1.49 4.16 -8.15
N THR A 159 1.73 4.23 -6.84
CA THR A 159 0.71 4.54 -5.83
C THR A 159 0.58 6.03 -5.56
N VAL A 160 1.68 6.70 -5.23
CA VAL A 160 1.64 8.07 -4.68
C VAL A 160 1.17 9.10 -5.72
N PRO A 161 1.70 9.13 -6.95
CA PRO A 161 1.20 10.05 -7.97
C PRO A 161 -0.29 9.83 -8.27
N ARG A 162 -0.74 8.57 -8.34
CA ARG A 162 -2.16 8.25 -8.57
C ARG A 162 -3.03 8.83 -7.46
N THR A 163 -2.65 8.67 -6.19
CA THR A 163 -3.39 9.21 -5.05
C THR A 163 -3.42 10.74 -5.06
N ILE A 164 -2.28 11.39 -5.31
CA ILE A 164 -2.18 12.86 -5.38
C ILE A 164 -3.05 13.40 -6.52
N VAL A 165 -2.91 12.84 -7.73
CA VAL A 165 -3.70 13.27 -8.90
C VAL A 165 -5.19 13.04 -8.66
N SER A 166 -5.57 11.93 -8.00
CA SER A 166 -6.98 11.67 -7.66
C SER A 166 -7.52 12.73 -6.69
N ALA A 167 -6.75 13.07 -5.65
CA ALA A 167 -7.16 14.11 -4.69
C ALA A 167 -7.30 15.48 -5.36
N LEU A 168 -6.31 15.88 -6.18
CA LEU A 168 -6.34 17.15 -6.91
C LEU A 168 -7.47 17.20 -7.93
N ALA A 169 -7.72 16.11 -8.66
CA ALA A 169 -8.82 16.03 -9.61
C ALA A 169 -10.19 16.14 -8.91
N GLY A 170 -10.36 15.48 -7.76
CA GLY A 170 -11.58 15.62 -6.96
C GLY A 170 -11.81 17.05 -6.49
N LEU A 171 -10.77 17.69 -5.94
CA LEU A 171 -10.84 19.08 -5.48
C LEU A 171 -11.12 20.05 -6.63
N ALA A 172 -10.47 19.85 -7.79
CA ALA A 172 -10.67 20.69 -8.97
C ALA A 172 -12.11 20.58 -9.50
N VAL A 173 -12.67 19.36 -9.58
CA VAL A 173 -14.06 19.17 -10.04
C VAL A 173 -15.05 19.84 -9.09
N ILE A 174 -14.88 19.67 -7.77
CA ILE A 174 -15.74 20.31 -6.77
C ILE A 174 -15.60 21.84 -6.83
N GLY A 175 -14.38 22.36 -6.95
CA GLY A 175 -14.12 23.81 -7.07
C GLY A 175 -14.71 24.45 -8.32
N LEU A 176 -14.95 23.67 -9.39
CA LEU A 176 -15.64 24.10 -10.61
C LEU A 176 -17.17 23.95 -10.52
N GLY A 177 -17.71 23.56 -9.36
CA GLY A 177 -19.15 23.31 -9.16
C GLY A 177 -19.64 21.97 -9.72
N GLY A 178 -18.74 21.03 -9.99
CA GLY A 178 -19.09 19.69 -10.44
C GLY A 178 -19.74 18.86 -9.33
N GLY A 179 -20.82 18.15 -9.68
CA GLY A 179 -21.51 17.24 -8.76
C GLY A 179 -20.74 15.93 -8.48
N ILE A 180 -21.29 15.10 -7.60
CA ILE A 180 -20.67 13.83 -7.18
C ILE A 180 -20.37 12.87 -8.35
N VAL A 181 -21.25 12.82 -9.35
CA VAL A 181 -21.04 12.00 -10.56
C VAL A 181 -19.79 12.44 -11.31
N ALA A 182 -19.55 13.74 -11.45
CA ALA A 182 -18.37 14.27 -12.13
C ALA A 182 -17.08 13.92 -11.37
N VAL A 183 -17.12 13.95 -10.03
CA VAL A 183 -15.99 13.52 -9.19
C VAL A 183 -15.69 12.03 -9.38
N CYS A 184 -16.71 11.18 -9.38
CA CYS A 184 -16.54 9.75 -9.63
C CYS A 184 -15.98 9.46 -11.04
N VAL A 185 -16.45 10.16 -12.07
CA VAL A 185 -15.90 10.05 -13.43
C VAL A 185 -14.43 10.45 -13.44
N ALA A 186 -14.05 11.55 -12.79
CA ALA A 186 -12.65 11.97 -12.69
C ALA A 186 -11.79 10.90 -11.99
N PHE A 187 -12.29 10.29 -10.91
CA PHE A 187 -11.57 9.19 -10.24
C PHE A 187 -11.40 7.96 -11.12
N VAL A 188 -12.42 7.59 -11.91
CA VAL A 188 -12.32 6.49 -12.88
C VAL A 188 -11.26 6.81 -13.94
N VAL A 189 -11.24 8.04 -14.47
CA VAL A 189 -10.23 8.47 -15.45
C VAL A 189 -8.82 8.42 -14.85
N VAL A 190 -8.61 9.01 -13.67
CA VAL A 190 -7.32 8.97 -12.98
C VAL A 190 -6.92 7.53 -12.63
N GLY A 191 -7.88 6.70 -12.20
CA GLY A 191 -7.68 5.28 -11.94
C GLY A 191 -7.23 4.51 -13.18
N ALA A 192 -7.84 4.78 -14.34
CA ALA A 192 -7.48 4.16 -15.61
C ALA A 192 -6.07 4.58 -16.05
N LEU A 193 -5.76 5.88 -15.97
CA LEU A 193 -4.42 6.41 -16.28
C LEU A 193 -3.36 5.85 -15.34
N GLY A 194 -3.64 5.78 -14.03
CA GLY A 194 -2.74 5.19 -13.04
C GLY A 194 -2.51 3.69 -13.26
N THR A 195 -3.57 2.96 -13.64
CA THR A 195 -3.46 1.55 -14.02
C THR A 195 -2.58 1.40 -15.26
N ALA A 196 -2.84 2.17 -16.31
CA ALA A 196 -2.05 2.14 -17.54
C ALA A 196 -0.57 2.47 -17.27
N PHE A 197 -0.29 3.45 -16.42
CA PHE A 197 1.06 3.82 -16.00
C PHE A 197 1.76 2.68 -15.24
N ALA A 198 1.08 2.05 -14.27
CA ALA A 198 1.64 0.92 -13.53
C ALA A 198 1.98 -0.26 -14.47
N PHE A 199 1.08 -0.61 -15.40
CA PHE A 199 1.35 -1.63 -16.40
C PHE A 199 2.48 -1.23 -17.36
N ALA A 200 2.57 0.04 -17.76
CA ALA A 200 3.65 0.53 -18.61
C ALA A 200 5.02 0.36 -17.95
N ILE A 201 5.15 0.68 -16.64
CA ILE A 201 6.38 0.43 -15.88
C ILE A 201 6.68 -1.07 -15.83
N MET A 202 5.69 -1.90 -15.49
CA MET A 202 5.85 -3.35 -15.41
C MET A 202 6.38 -3.95 -16.72
N PHE A 203 5.76 -3.62 -17.86
CA PHE A 203 6.15 -4.13 -19.17
C PHE A 203 7.50 -3.60 -19.67
N ARG A 204 7.95 -2.45 -19.17
CA ARG A 204 9.18 -1.79 -19.61
C ARG A 204 10.42 -2.19 -18.80
N TRP A 205 10.26 -2.52 -17.51
CA TRP A 205 11.40 -2.69 -16.59
C TRP A 205 11.53 -4.07 -15.95
N PHE A 206 10.45 -4.86 -15.85
CA PHE A 206 10.47 -6.12 -15.12
C PHE A 206 10.30 -7.33 -16.05
N VAL A 207 9.07 -7.63 -16.42
CA VAL A 207 8.73 -8.85 -17.15
C VAL A 207 7.58 -8.54 -18.10
N ARG A 208 7.63 -9.09 -19.31
CA ARG A 208 6.43 -9.32 -20.13
C ARG A 208 5.93 -10.71 -19.76
N PRO A 209 4.90 -10.84 -18.89
CA PRO A 209 4.42 -12.17 -18.54
C PRO A 209 4.00 -12.87 -19.84
N ARG A 210 4.16 -14.19 -19.91
CA ARG A 210 3.72 -14.93 -21.10
C ARG A 210 2.20 -14.82 -21.17
N ARG A 211 1.67 -14.36 -22.30
CA ARG A 211 0.22 -14.23 -22.56
C ARG A 211 -0.39 -15.61 -22.76
N GLU A 212 -0.43 -16.40 -21.70
CA GLU A 212 -1.05 -17.72 -21.67
C GLU A 212 -2.08 -17.70 -20.54
N VAL A 213 -3.33 -17.36 -20.86
CA VAL A 213 -4.46 -17.58 -19.96
C VAL A 213 -4.89 -19.02 -20.16
N ARG A 214 -4.81 -19.84 -19.11
CA ARG A 214 -5.29 -21.21 -19.17
C ARG A 214 -6.57 -21.31 -18.36
N PHE A 215 -7.70 -21.21 -19.05
CA PHE A 215 -9.04 -21.28 -18.44
C PHE A 215 -9.23 -22.55 -17.58
N ASP A 216 -8.60 -23.67 -17.96
CA ASP A 216 -8.60 -24.93 -17.19
C ASP A 216 -8.02 -24.79 -15.76
N ARG A 217 -7.14 -23.81 -15.53
CA ARG A 217 -6.47 -23.58 -14.24
C ARG A 217 -7.24 -22.64 -13.33
N LEU A 218 -8.15 -21.83 -13.88
CA LEU A 218 -8.89 -20.82 -13.13
C LEU A 218 -9.71 -21.42 -11.97
N PRO A 219 -10.46 -22.54 -12.15
CA PRO A 219 -11.24 -23.11 -11.05
C PRO A 219 -10.35 -23.61 -9.92
N GLY A 220 -9.21 -24.26 -10.24
CA GLY A 220 -8.26 -24.75 -9.25
C GLY A 220 -7.56 -23.62 -8.49
N LEU A 221 -7.24 -22.51 -9.17
CA LEU A 221 -6.67 -21.32 -8.54
C LEU A 221 -7.70 -20.62 -7.65
N ALA A 222 -8.93 -20.46 -8.13
CA ALA A 222 -10.03 -19.88 -7.36
C ALA A 222 -10.33 -20.68 -6.09
N TRP A 223 -10.37 -22.02 -6.17
CA TRP A 223 -10.58 -22.87 -5.01
C TRP A 223 -9.47 -22.73 -3.95
N ARG A 224 -8.21 -22.62 -4.37
CA ARG A 224 -7.08 -22.40 -3.46
C ARG A 224 -7.07 -21.00 -2.84
N ALA A 225 -7.53 -20.00 -3.58
CA ALA A 225 -7.65 -18.62 -3.10
C ALA A 225 -8.93 -18.39 -2.27
N ALA A 226 -9.92 -19.28 -2.36
CA ALA A 226 -11.23 -19.10 -1.74
C ALA A 226 -11.17 -18.90 -0.22
N PRO A 227 -10.39 -19.66 0.58
CA PRO A 227 -10.33 -19.44 2.03
C PRO A 227 -9.84 -18.04 2.40
N LEU A 228 -8.81 -17.55 1.70
CA LEU A 228 -8.30 -16.18 1.88
C LEU A 228 -9.31 -15.14 1.41
N GLY A 229 -9.97 -15.37 0.28
CA GLY A 229 -11.02 -14.50 -0.22
C GLY A 229 -12.23 -14.40 0.71
N VAL A 230 -12.64 -15.51 1.33
CA VAL A 230 -13.72 -15.56 2.31
C VAL A 230 -13.32 -14.82 3.59
N GLN A 231 -12.11 -15.03 4.10
CA GLN A 231 -11.60 -14.29 5.25
C GLN A 231 -11.63 -12.77 5.00
N GLU A 232 -11.10 -12.32 3.86
CA GLU A 232 -11.10 -10.90 3.48
C GLU A 232 -12.52 -10.36 3.29
N ALA A 233 -13.41 -11.12 2.65
CA ALA A 233 -14.80 -10.71 2.44
C ALA A 233 -15.57 -10.58 3.76
N LEU A 234 -15.42 -11.55 4.68
CA LEU A 234 -16.03 -11.49 6.00
C LEU A 234 -15.48 -10.31 6.80
N GLY A 235 -14.18 -10.05 6.72
CA GLY A 235 -13.56 -8.86 7.31
C GLY A 235 -14.21 -7.57 6.79
N GLN A 236 -14.34 -7.42 5.48
CA GLN A 236 -15.00 -6.24 4.87
C GLN A 236 -16.46 -6.11 5.28
N VAL A 237 -17.20 -7.22 5.39
CA VAL A 237 -18.59 -7.20 5.88
C VAL A 237 -18.62 -6.68 7.32
N THR A 238 -17.78 -7.20 8.21
CA THR A 238 -17.72 -6.71 9.61
C THR A 238 -17.35 -5.23 9.69
N PHE A 239 -16.50 -4.74 8.79
CA PHE A 239 -16.12 -3.33 8.69
C PHE A 239 -17.19 -2.41 8.08
N ARG A 240 -18.19 -2.95 7.37
CA ARG A 240 -19.18 -2.13 6.65
C ARG A 240 -20.62 -2.38 7.10
N ILE A 241 -20.85 -3.39 7.93
CA ILE A 241 -22.19 -3.79 8.37
C ILE A 241 -22.90 -2.66 9.09
N ASP A 242 -22.17 -1.86 9.87
CA ASP A 242 -22.65 -0.67 10.54
C ASP A 242 -23.18 0.39 9.56
N ILE A 243 -22.41 0.72 8.52
CA ILE A 243 -22.81 1.68 7.47
C ILE A 243 -24.02 1.16 6.69
N VAL A 244 -24.04 -0.13 6.36
CA VAL A 244 -25.17 -0.75 5.65
C VAL A 244 -26.42 -0.72 6.51
N LEU A 245 -26.34 -1.13 7.77
CA LEU A 245 -27.47 -1.07 8.71
C LEU A 245 -27.95 0.37 8.88
N LEU A 246 -27.04 1.34 9.03
CA LEU A 246 -27.39 2.74 9.14
C LEU A 246 -28.11 3.24 7.88
N SER A 247 -27.68 2.84 6.68
CA SER A 247 -28.36 3.20 5.42
C SER A 247 -29.79 2.68 5.30
N LEU A 248 -30.15 1.64 6.07
CA LEU A 248 -31.51 1.11 6.13
C LEU A 248 -32.36 1.77 7.22
N LEU A 249 -31.73 2.41 8.21
CA LEU A 249 -32.40 2.94 9.40
C LEU A 249 -32.54 4.47 9.39
N THR A 250 -31.71 5.18 8.63
CA THR A 250 -31.67 6.64 8.64
C THR A 250 -31.40 7.23 7.26
N THR A 251 -31.25 8.56 7.21
CA THR A 251 -31.05 9.33 5.98
C THR A 251 -29.60 9.28 5.50
N SER A 252 -29.39 9.52 4.20
CA SER A 252 -28.05 9.60 3.60
C SER A 252 -27.13 10.65 4.25
N ALA A 253 -27.69 11.71 4.83
CA ALA A 253 -26.92 12.73 5.53
C ALA A 253 -26.27 12.18 6.81
N VAL A 254 -27.03 11.43 7.62
CA VAL A 254 -26.52 10.80 8.84
C VAL A 254 -25.50 9.70 8.49
N VAL A 255 -25.75 8.93 7.43
CA VAL A 255 -24.78 7.95 6.91
C VAL A 255 -23.48 8.64 6.47
N GLY A 256 -23.58 9.83 5.84
CA GLY A 256 -22.43 10.65 5.47
C GLY A 256 -21.64 11.15 6.68
N ALA A 257 -22.32 11.65 7.72
CA ALA A 257 -21.70 12.09 8.96
C ALA A 257 -21.00 10.94 9.71
N TYR A 258 -21.62 9.76 9.75
CA TYR A 258 -20.99 8.56 10.29
C TYR A 258 -19.77 8.13 9.46
N GLY A 259 -19.91 8.12 8.12
CA GLY A 259 -18.84 7.78 7.20
C GLY A 259 -17.62 8.70 7.31
N ALA A 260 -17.82 9.99 7.60
CA ALA A 260 -16.75 10.94 7.88
C ALA A 260 -15.93 10.54 9.12
N GLY A 261 -16.60 10.16 10.21
CA GLY A 261 -15.95 9.63 11.42
C GLY A 261 -15.24 8.30 11.16
N TYR A 262 -15.87 7.43 10.36
CA TYR A 262 -15.30 6.14 9.96
C TYR A 262 -14.00 6.31 9.17
N ARG A 263 -13.90 7.32 8.30
CA ARG A 263 -12.65 7.63 7.59
C ARG A 263 -11.51 8.02 8.52
N ILE A 264 -11.79 8.74 9.61
CA ILE A 264 -10.76 9.02 10.63
C ILE A 264 -10.32 7.72 11.29
N LEU A 265 -11.27 6.83 11.63
CA LEU A 265 -10.94 5.51 12.18
C LEU A 265 -10.02 4.75 11.23
N GLU A 266 -10.39 4.58 9.96
CA GLU A 266 -9.59 3.87 8.96
C GLU A 266 -8.17 4.43 8.82
N ALA A 267 -8.02 5.76 8.82
CA ALA A 267 -6.73 6.41 8.74
C ALA A 267 -5.79 6.03 9.90
N THR A 268 -6.34 5.79 11.10
CA THR A 268 -5.54 5.38 12.26
C THR A 268 -5.20 3.89 12.28
N LEU A 269 -6.05 3.03 11.68
CA LEU A 269 -5.85 1.58 11.70
C LEU A 269 -4.60 1.13 10.92
N PHE A 270 -4.12 1.96 9.98
CA PHE A 270 -2.88 1.70 9.24
C PHE A 270 -1.69 1.40 10.15
N LEU A 271 -1.63 1.99 11.35
CA LEU A 271 -0.57 1.72 12.33
C LEU A 271 -0.61 0.27 12.80
N ALA A 272 -1.80 -0.25 13.14
CA ALA A 272 -1.97 -1.63 13.56
C ALA A 272 -1.65 -2.60 12.41
N TRP A 273 -2.10 -2.29 11.19
CA TRP A 273 -1.81 -3.10 10.00
C TRP A 273 -0.31 -3.14 9.68
N SER A 274 0.38 -2.02 9.81
CA SER A 274 1.83 -1.94 9.57
C SER A 274 2.61 -2.81 10.55
N VAL A 275 2.20 -2.82 11.82
CA VAL A 275 2.78 -3.74 12.82
C VAL A 275 2.48 -5.19 12.44
N ALA A 276 1.21 -5.53 12.18
CA ALA A 276 0.79 -6.90 11.83
C ALA A 276 1.56 -7.46 10.62
N THR A 277 1.59 -6.71 9.51
CA THR A 277 2.30 -7.11 8.29
C THR A 277 3.80 -7.28 8.48
N SER A 278 4.41 -6.54 9.40
CA SER A 278 5.84 -6.67 9.72
C SER A 278 6.14 -7.89 10.58
N VAL A 279 5.25 -8.27 11.49
CA VAL A 279 5.48 -9.37 12.46
C VAL A 279 4.90 -10.73 12.01
N LEU A 280 3.94 -10.73 11.09
CA LEU A 280 3.30 -11.95 10.56
C LEU A 280 4.31 -12.98 10.01
N PRO A 281 5.30 -12.60 9.18
CA PRO A 281 6.32 -13.55 8.72
C PRO A 281 7.11 -14.15 9.87
N MET A 282 7.33 -13.36 10.93
CA MET A 282 8.05 -13.79 12.13
C MET A 282 7.34 -14.91 12.88
N TYR A 283 6.01 -14.88 12.92
CA TYR A 283 5.22 -15.94 13.55
C TYR A 283 5.31 -17.27 12.81
N SER A 284 5.58 -17.27 11.50
CA SER A 284 5.62 -18.50 10.71
C SER A 284 6.87 -19.36 10.95
N TYR A 285 7.96 -18.78 11.46
CA TYR A 285 9.21 -19.52 11.73
C TYR A 285 9.59 -19.59 13.22
N LEU A 286 8.87 -18.87 14.10
CA LEU A 286 9.06 -18.97 15.54
C LEU A 286 8.19 -20.07 16.12
N ASP A 287 8.78 -20.87 17.00
CA ASP A 287 8.08 -21.82 17.84
C ASP A 287 8.11 -21.36 19.31
N ARG A 288 7.31 -21.98 20.17
CA ARG A 288 7.33 -21.73 21.62
C ARG A 288 8.70 -22.01 22.24
N SER A 289 9.48 -22.89 21.63
CA SER A 289 10.84 -23.27 22.03
C SER A 289 11.94 -22.33 21.53
N SER A 290 11.63 -21.42 20.59
CA SER A 290 12.59 -20.48 20.01
C SER A 290 13.04 -19.41 21.01
N ARG A 291 14.20 -18.78 20.76
CA ARG A 291 14.69 -17.62 21.53
C ARG A 291 14.90 -16.43 20.59
N PRO A 292 14.04 -15.38 20.63
CA PRO A 292 12.88 -15.20 21.52
C PRO A 292 11.73 -16.17 21.21
N SER A 293 10.92 -16.50 22.21
CA SER A 293 9.77 -17.41 22.05
C SER A 293 8.62 -16.71 21.34
N LEU A 294 7.78 -17.50 20.65
CA LEU A 294 6.58 -17.00 19.97
C LEU A 294 5.70 -16.14 20.90
N ASP A 295 5.41 -16.62 22.11
CA ASP A 295 4.57 -15.90 23.09
C ASP A 295 5.15 -14.52 23.47
N ARG A 296 6.49 -14.43 23.56
CA ARG A 296 7.18 -13.18 23.88
C ARG A 296 7.09 -12.19 22.73
N VAL A 297 7.31 -12.64 21.51
CA VAL A 297 7.22 -11.80 20.31
C VAL A 297 5.78 -11.36 20.09
N PHE A 298 4.82 -12.28 20.17
CA PHE A 298 3.39 -12.00 20.07
C PHE A 298 2.93 -10.95 21.10
N GLY A 299 3.26 -11.15 22.38
CA GLY A 299 2.93 -10.18 23.42
C GLY A 299 3.62 -8.83 23.26
N ALA A 300 4.84 -8.80 22.70
CA ALA A 300 5.54 -7.55 22.38
C ALA A 300 4.88 -6.81 21.21
N SER A 301 4.44 -7.51 20.17
CA SER A 301 3.74 -6.93 19.02
C SER A 301 2.43 -6.25 19.44
N ILE A 302 1.62 -6.91 20.27
CA ILE A 302 0.37 -6.33 20.79
C ILE A 302 0.65 -5.09 21.65
N LYS A 303 1.61 -5.18 22.59
CA LYS A 303 1.98 -4.03 23.43
C LYS A 303 2.47 -2.85 22.60
N PHE A 304 3.31 -3.12 21.59
CA PHE A 304 3.81 -2.08 20.70
C PHE A 304 2.68 -1.41 19.92
N ALA A 305 1.75 -2.20 19.36
CA ALA A 305 0.60 -1.65 18.65
C ALA A 305 -0.33 -0.83 19.58
N LEU A 306 -0.57 -1.30 20.81
CA LEU A 306 -1.34 -0.56 21.80
C LEU A 306 -0.69 0.77 22.20
N VAL A 307 0.63 0.79 22.41
CA VAL A 307 1.38 2.03 22.74
C VAL A 307 1.26 3.07 21.62
N LEU A 308 1.16 2.65 20.36
CA LEU A 308 0.96 3.56 19.23
C LEU A 308 -0.49 4.04 19.12
N VAL A 309 -1.45 3.13 19.26
CA VAL A 309 -2.85 3.40 18.90
C VAL A 309 -3.66 4.00 20.06
N VAL A 310 -3.39 3.61 21.30
CA VAL A 310 -4.14 4.10 22.48
C VAL A 310 -4.02 5.62 22.68
N PRO A 311 -2.84 6.27 22.58
CA PRO A 311 -2.74 7.73 22.69
C PRO A 311 -3.55 8.45 21.61
N ILE A 312 -3.60 7.89 20.40
CA ILE A 312 -4.38 8.44 19.29
C ILE A 312 -5.87 8.31 19.59
N ALA A 313 -6.32 7.14 20.04
CA ALA A 313 -7.70 6.92 20.45
C ALA A 313 -8.13 7.89 21.56
N VAL A 314 -7.31 8.07 22.60
CA VAL A 314 -7.60 9.03 23.69
C VAL A 314 -7.68 10.45 23.15
N THR A 315 -6.75 10.85 22.27
CA THR A 315 -6.76 12.18 21.64
C THR A 315 -8.01 12.38 20.81
N LEU A 316 -8.41 11.40 19.99
CA LEU A 316 -9.63 11.47 19.18
C LEU A 316 -10.90 11.49 20.04
N PHE A 317 -10.92 10.80 21.17
CA PHE A 317 -12.05 10.79 22.09
C PHE A 317 -12.23 12.17 22.77
N VAL A 318 -11.15 12.72 23.33
CA VAL A 318 -11.16 13.99 24.07
C VAL A 318 -11.32 15.18 23.12
N CYS A 319 -10.56 15.20 22.03
CA CYS A 319 -10.52 16.29 21.06
C CYS A 319 -11.47 16.07 19.86
N SER A 320 -12.45 15.17 19.94
CA SER A 320 -13.33 14.82 18.82
C SER A 320 -13.97 16.04 18.17
N ARG A 321 -14.45 16.99 18.98
CA ARG A 321 -15.07 18.23 18.50
C ARG A 321 -14.10 19.08 17.68
N ALA A 322 -12.88 19.29 18.18
CA ALA A 322 -11.87 20.10 17.49
C ALA A 322 -11.38 19.43 16.20
N VAL A 323 -11.25 18.10 16.21
CA VAL A 323 -10.85 17.33 15.02
C VAL A 323 -11.93 17.39 13.94
N VAL A 324 -13.20 17.21 14.31
CA VAL A 324 -14.33 17.31 13.36
C VAL A 324 -14.48 18.72 12.82
N ASP A 325 -14.34 19.74 13.66
CA ASP A 325 -14.41 21.15 13.23
C ASP A 325 -13.29 21.48 12.23
N LEU A 326 -12.06 21.04 12.52
CA LEU A 326 -10.89 21.28 11.67
C LEU A 326 -10.99 20.59 10.30
N LEU A 327 -11.52 19.36 10.25
CA LEU A 327 -11.51 18.53 9.04
C LEU A 327 -12.77 18.67 8.18
N PHE A 328 -13.93 18.86 8.82
CA PHE A 328 -15.23 18.79 8.16
C PHE A 328 -16.11 20.01 8.42
N GLY A 329 -15.87 20.75 9.51
CA GLY A 329 -16.71 21.86 9.95
C GLY A 329 -17.93 21.40 10.76
N LEU A 330 -18.19 22.04 11.90
CA LEU A 330 -19.26 21.62 12.82
C LEU A 330 -20.68 21.89 12.31
N ASP A 331 -20.87 22.86 11.43
CA ASP A 331 -22.21 23.25 10.95
C ASP A 331 -22.89 22.11 10.18
N GLU A 332 -22.13 21.35 9.39
CA GLU A 332 -22.64 20.22 8.59
C GLU A 332 -22.37 18.86 9.25
N TYR A 333 -21.26 18.71 10.01
CA TYR A 333 -20.80 17.42 10.53
C TYR A 333 -20.84 17.32 12.06
N GLY A 334 -21.67 18.11 12.74
CA GLY A 334 -21.80 18.08 14.21
C GLY A 334 -22.09 16.69 14.78
N GLU A 335 -22.90 15.87 14.08
CA GLU A 335 -23.22 14.49 14.49
C GLU A 335 -21.99 13.55 14.46
N THR A 336 -21.01 13.84 13.62
CA THR A 336 -19.75 13.07 13.52
C THR A 336 -18.98 13.08 14.84
N VAL A 337 -19.13 14.11 15.67
CA VAL A 337 -18.45 14.22 16.98
C VAL A 337 -18.83 13.06 17.90
N GLY A 338 -20.11 12.69 17.93
CA GLY A 338 -20.63 11.59 18.74
C GLY A 338 -20.15 10.24 18.21
N ALA A 339 -20.25 10.04 16.90
CA ALA A 339 -19.77 8.83 16.24
C ALA A 339 -18.27 8.62 16.46
N LEU A 340 -17.45 9.67 16.28
CA LEU A 340 -16.00 9.61 16.44
C LEU A 340 -15.57 9.22 17.87
N ARG A 341 -16.32 9.64 18.91
CA ARG A 341 -16.03 9.22 20.29
C ARG A 341 -16.21 7.73 20.49
N TRP A 342 -17.28 7.15 19.97
CA TRP A 342 -17.50 5.70 20.06
C TRP A 342 -16.50 4.92 19.21
N LEU A 343 -16.21 5.41 18.00
CA LEU A 343 -15.19 4.83 17.12
C LEU A 343 -13.79 4.90 17.75
N ALA A 344 -13.46 5.95 18.51
CA ALA A 344 -12.19 6.04 19.21
C ALA A 344 -11.97 4.90 20.22
N LEU A 345 -13.02 4.43 20.88
CA LEU A 345 -12.92 3.25 21.76
C LEU A 345 -12.64 1.97 20.95
N ALA A 346 -13.27 1.83 19.79
CA ALA A 346 -12.99 0.71 18.88
C ALA A 346 -11.54 0.73 18.38
N ILE A 347 -10.99 1.91 18.07
CA ILE A 347 -9.58 2.09 17.66
C ILE A 347 -8.63 1.53 18.74
N ALA A 348 -8.89 1.78 20.02
CA ALA A 348 -8.04 1.30 21.11
C ALA A 348 -8.00 -0.23 21.23
N VAL A 349 -9.13 -0.90 20.95
CA VAL A 349 -9.27 -2.37 21.07
C VAL A 349 -8.83 -3.09 19.79
N TYR A 350 -8.94 -2.43 18.64
CA TYR A 350 -8.67 -3.01 17.32
C TYR A 350 -7.34 -3.79 17.20
N PRO A 351 -6.19 -3.29 17.69
CA PRO A 351 -4.92 -4.01 17.55
C PRO A 351 -4.91 -5.38 18.20
N VAL A 352 -5.69 -5.58 19.27
CA VAL A 352 -5.77 -6.86 19.97
C VAL A 352 -6.47 -7.88 19.09
N GLY A 353 -7.63 -7.53 18.52
CA GLY A 353 -8.40 -8.44 17.66
C GLY A 353 -7.78 -8.65 16.27
N HIS A 354 -6.92 -7.74 15.80
CA HIS A 354 -6.24 -7.90 14.51
C HIS A 354 -4.95 -8.73 14.61
N LEU A 355 -4.28 -8.69 15.77
CA LEU A 355 -3.02 -9.43 15.99
C LEU A 355 -3.21 -10.80 16.65
N ALA A 356 -4.27 -10.99 17.43
CA ALA A 356 -4.63 -12.26 18.07
C ALA A 356 -5.51 -13.11 17.17
#